data_AF-A0A7X5FSF9-F1
#
_entry.id   AF-A0A7X5FSF9-F1
#
_cell.length_a   1.000
_cell.length_b   1.000
_cell.length_c   1.000
_cell.angle_alpha   90.00
_cell.angle_beta   90.00
_cell.angle_gamma   90.00
#
_symmetry.space_group_name_H-M   'P 1'
#
loop_
_entity.id
_entity.type
_entity.pdbx_description
1 polymer ?
#
loop_
_entity_poly.entity_id
_entity_poly.type
_entity_poly.pdbx_seq_one_letter_code
_entity_poly.pdbx_strand_id
1 'polypeptide(L)'
;MNTLTQKDVEHVFESLRKGLVPERGIDAFAVGIEKQRGELHRQLDLARAGEGTIKFLRGGYGCGKTFMARLALLDAQAQGFATSFVVVSDNDLRFHRFDDVYRKVLTELGTAACPRGAFGDILDRWIGKVEDKLVASGEDEEAPDFDDKVRRRLDEDLAA
;
A
#
# COMPACT_ATOMS: atom_id res chain seq x y z
N MET A 1 1.87 -6.65 -21.25
CA MET A 1 3.00 -7.41 -20.69
C MET A 1 4.06 -6.40 -20.33
N ASN A 2 4.33 -6.21 -19.03
CA ASN A 2 5.32 -5.22 -18.60
C ASN A 2 6.71 -5.79 -18.88
N THR A 3 7.51 -5.12 -19.71
CA THR A 3 8.84 -5.61 -20.09
C THR A 3 9.77 -5.44 -18.89
N LEU A 4 10.13 -6.55 -18.22
CA LEU A 4 11.08 -6.53 -17.12
C LEU A 4 12.42 -5.96 -17.59
N THR A 5 13.02 -5.06 -16.81
CA THR A 5 14.37 -4.60 -17.08
C THR A 5 15.39 -5.68 -16.70
N GLN A 6 16.61 -5.60 -17.22
CA GLN A 6 17.68 -6.53 -16.83
C GLN A 6 17.92 -6.54 -15.31
N LYS A 7 17.82 -5.37 -14.66
CA LYS A 7 17.93 -5.24 -13.20
C LYS A 7 16.81 -5.97 -12.46
N ASP A 8 15.58 -5.93 -12.98
CA ASP A 8 14.45 -6.65 -12.38
C ASP A 8 14.65 -8.16 -12.49
N VAL A 9 15.15 -8.63 -13.62
CA VAL A 9 15.48 -10.05 -13.83
C VAL A 9 16.55 -10.52 -12.83
N GLU A 10 17.65 -9.78 -12.71
CA GLU A 10 18.71 -10.08 -11.74
C GLU A 10 18.20 -10.09 -10.29
N HIS A 11 17.36 -9.12 -9.92
CA HIS A 11 16.71 -9.09 -8.61
C HIS A 11 15.87 -10.35 -8.36
N VAL A 12 15.03 -10.74 -9.32
CA VAL A 12 14.18 -11.93 -9.19
C VAL A 12 15.04 -13.17 -8.97
N PHE A 13 16.09 -13.37 -9.78
CA PHE A 13 16.99 -14.52 -9.63
C PHE A 13 17.71 -14.54 -8.28
N GLU A 14 18.23 -13.41 -7.80
CA GLU A 14 18.93 -13.34 -6.51
C GLU A 14 17.99 -13.55 -5.31
N SER A 15 16.75 -13.08 -5.38
CA SER A 15 15.74 -13.33 -4.35
C SER A 15 15.36 -14.81 -4.30
N LEU A 16 15.07 -15.42 -5.46
CA LEU A 16 14.72 -16.84 -5.54
C LEU A 16 15.87 -17.75 -5.09
N ARG A 17 17.12 -17.40 -5.42
CA ARG A 17 18.33 -18.11 -4.97
C ARG A 17 18.45 -18.14 -3.43
N LYS A 18 17.96 -17.10 -2.76
CA LYS A 18 17.94 -16.98 -1.29
C LYS A 18 16.69 -17.63 -0.66
N GLY A 19 15.80 -18.22 -1.46
CA GLY A 19 14.52 -18.76 -0.99
C GLY A 19 13.51 -17.69 -0.58
N LEU A 20 13.69 -16.44 -1.04
CA LEU A 20 12.83 -15.31 -0.74
C LEU A 20 11.89 -15.02 -1.90
N VAL A 21 10.73 -14.45 -1.57
CA VAL A 21 9.80 -13.90 -2.57
C VAL A 21 10.32 -12.51 -2.98
N PRO A 22 10.59 -12.24 -4.27
CA PRO A 22 10.98 -10.91 -4.74
C PRO A 22 9.92 -9.86 -4.40
N GLU A 23 10.32 -8.59 -4.28
CA GLU A 23 9.35 -7.50 -4.07
C GLU A 23 8.81 -6.92 -5.39
N ARG A 24 9.52 -7.16 -6.50
CA ARG A 24 9.17 -6.72 -7.86
C ARG A 24 9.33 -7.87 -8.83
N GLY A 25 8.63 -7.79 -9.97
CA GLY A 25 8.71 -8.81 -11.03
C GLY A 25 8.05 -10.14 -10.68
N ILE A 26 7.27 -10.18 -9.59
CA ILE A 26 6.51 -11.37 -9.15
C ILE A 26 5.55 -11.84 -10.25
N ASP A 27 4.91 -10.90 -10.96
CA ASP A 27 3.96 -11.18 -12.04
C ASP A 27 4.54 -12.02 -13.17
N ALA A 28 5.86 -11.98 -13.39
CA ALA A 28 6.50 -12.65 -14.51
C ALA A 28 6.48 -14.18 -14.41
N PHE A 29 6.24 -14.72 -13.20
CA PHE A 29 6.17 -16.16 -12.95
C PHE A 29 4.95 -16.55 -12.10
N ALA A 30 3.96 -15.66 -12.03
CA ALA A 30 2.68 -15.87 -11.35
C ALA A 30 1.72 -16.71 -12.23
N VAL A 31 2.04 -17.99 -12.42
CA VAL A 31 1.29 -18.93 -13.29
C VAL A 31 0.44 -19.92 -12.49
N GLY A 32 -0.71 -20.32 -13.03
CA GLY A 32 -1.54 -21.40 -12.45
C GLY A 32 -2.29 -21.01 -11.18
N ILE A 33 -2.45 -19.71 -10.94
CA ILE A 33 -3.09 -19.14 -9.76
C ILE A 33 -4.27 -18.22 -10.11
N GLU A 34 -4.79 -18.34 -11.32
CA GLU A 34 -5.82 -17.45 -11.88
C GLU A 34 -7.08 -17.45 -11.02
N LYS A 35 -7.46 -18.62 -10.48
CA LYS A 35 -8.60 -18.75 -9.57
C LYS A 35 -8.40 -17.99 -8.26
N GLN A 36 -7.22 -18.10 -7.66
CA GLN A 36 -6.88 -17.46 -6.39
C GLN A 36 -6.72 -15.94 -6.58
N ARG A 37 -6.04 -15.52 -7.66
CA ARG A 37 -5.88 -14.11 -8.04
C ARG A 37 -7.23 -13.46 -8.35
N GLY A 38 -8.12 -14.16 -9.04
CA GLY A 38 -9.49 -13.70 -9.31
C GLY A 38 -10.30 -13.48 -8.02
N GLU A 39 -10.17 -14.35 -7.02
CA GLU A 39 -10.82 -14.11 -5.72
C GLU A 39 -10.21 -12.91 -4.99
N LEU A 40 -8.90 -12.68 -5.08
CA LEU A 40 -8.27 -11.48 -4.50
C LEU A 40 -8.78 -10.21 -5.18
N HIS A 41 -8.90 -10.20 -6.51
CA HIS A 41 -9.49 -9.07 -7.24
C HIS A 41 -10.92 -8.80 -6.81
N ARG A 42 -11.74 -9.85 -6.66
CA ARG A 42 -13.11 -9.71 -6.12
C ARG A 42 -13.13 -9.07 -4.73
N GLN A 43 -12.17 -9.39 -3.85
CA GLN A 43 -12.06 -8.76 -2.53
C GLN A 43 -11.66 -7.28 -2.62
N LEU A 44 -10.78 -6.92 -3.56
CA LEU A 44 -10.42 -5.53 -3.83
C LEU A 44 -11.60 -4.73 -4.37
N ASP A 45 -12.43 -5.33 -5.24
CA ASP A 45 -13.64 -4.69 -5.76
C ASP A 45 -14.65 -4.39 -4.63
N LEU A 46 -14.85 -5.32 -3.69
CA LEU A 46 -15.67 -5.08 -2.50
C LEU A 46 -15.09 -3.96 -1.62
N ALA A 47 -13.78 -3.95 -1.42
CA ALA A 47 -13.11 -2.89 -0.67
C ALA A 47 -13.28 -1.51 -1.34
N ARG A 48 -13.21 -1.46 -2.67
CA ARG A 48 -13.47 -0.22 -3.44
C ARG A 48 -14.92 0.26 -3.29
N ALA A 49 -15.87 -0.65 -3.10
CA ALA A 49 -17.28 -0.31 -2.86
C ALA A 49 -17.56 0.19 -1.44
N GLY A 50 -16.54 0.26 -0.56
CA GLY A 50 -16.67 0.73 0.83
C GLY A 50 -16.91 -0.39 1.84
N GLU A 51 -16.82 -1.66 1.44
CA GLU A 51 -16.95 -2.79 2.36
C GLU A 51 -15.61 -3.14 3.03
N GLY A 52 -15.66 -3.51 4.31
CA GLY A 52 -14.50 -4.08 5.02
C GLY A 52 -14.43 -5.59 4.82
N THR A 53 -13.33 -6.09 4.27
CA THR A 53 -13.15 -7.54 4.03
C THR A 53 -11.91 -8.10 4.71
N ILE A 54 -11.94 -9.40 5.01
CA ILE A 54 -10.80 -10.13 5.55
C ILE A 54 -10.68 -11.48 4.85
N LYS A 55 -9.46 -11.82 4.39
CA LYS A 55 -9.18 -13.07 3.70
C LYS A 55 -8.00 -13.79 4.34
N PHE A 56 -8.22 -15.04 4.73
CA PHE A 56 -7.18 -15.91 5.27
C PHE A 56 -6.65 -16.85 4.20
N LEU A 57 -5.33 -16.84 3.97
CA LEU A 57 -4.64 -17.78 3.10
C LEU A 57 -4.04 -18.91 3.94
N ARG A 58 -4.62 -20.11 3.85
CA ARG A 58 -4.16 -21.30 4.58
C ARG A 58 -3.56 -22.34 3.63
N GLY A 59 -2.47 -22.98 4.04
CA GLY A 59 -1.80 -24.04 3.28
C GLY A 59 -0.48 -24.45 3.93
N GLY A 60 0.11 -25.55 3.44
CA GLY A 60 1.38 -26.09 3.95
C GLY A 60 2.58 -25.16 3.78
N TYR A 61 3.70 -25.48 4.43
CA TYR A 61 4.95 -24.73 4.23
C TYR A 61 5.37 -24.81 2.75
N GLY A 62 5.88 -23.69 2.20
CA GLY A 62 6.31 -23.62 0.80
C GLY A 62 5.21 -23.56 -0.26
N CYS A 63 3.92 -23.62 0.09
CA CYS A 63 2.83 -23.60 -0.89
C CYS A 63 2.53 -22.22 -1.51
N GLY A 64 3.41 -21.23 -1.34
CA GLY A 64 3.25 -19.90 -1.96
C GLY A 64 2.31 -18.91 -1.25
N LYS A 65 2.02 -19.07 0.06
CA LYS A 65 1.18 -18.09 0.80
C LYS A 65 1.77 -16.69 0.80
N THR A 66 3.05 -16.56 1.14
CA THR A 66 3.77 -15.28 1.15
C THR A 66 3.86 -14.70 -0.26
N PHE A 67 4.06 -15.56 -1.26
CA PHE A 67 4.03 -15.17 -2.67
C PHE A 67 2.68 -14.56 -3.05
N MET A 68 1.58 -15.24 -2.71
CA MET A 68 0.23 -14.77 -2.97
C MET A 68 -0.08 -13.45 -2.26
N ALA A 69 0.35 -13.31 -1.00
CA ALA A 69 0.17 -12.06 -0.25
C ALA A 69 0.95 -10.90 -0.88
N ARG A 70 2.18 -11.13 -1.34
CA ARG A 70 2.98 -10.11 -2.05
C ARG A 70 2.38 -9.77 -3.42
N LEU A 71 1.88 -10.75 -4.16
CA LEU A 71 1.18 -10.51 -5.42
C LEU A 71 -0.09 -9.68 -5.22
N ALA A 72 -0.87 -9.97 -4.18
CA ALA A 72 -2.08 -9.21 -3.84
C ALA A 72 -1.76 -7.72 -3.58
N LEU A 73 -0.63 -7.42 -2.94
CA LEU A 73 -0.18 -6.04 -2.72
C LEU A 73 0.13 -5.33 -4.03
N LEU A 74 0.86 -5.98 -4.94
CA LEU A 74 1.19 -5.40 -6.25
C LEU A 74 -0.07 -5.13 -7.07
N ASP A 75 -1.02 -6.07 -7.08
CA ASP A 75 -2.31 -5.91 -7.75
C ASP A 75 -3.12 -4.75 -7.16
N ALA A 76 -3.16 -4.65 -5.83
CA ALA A 76 -3.85 -3.56 -5.15
C ALA A 76 -3.20 -2.20 -5.45
N GLN A 77 -1.87 -2.11 -5.41
CA GLN A 77 -1.16 -0.88 -5.76
C GLN A 77 -1.40 -0.46 -7.21
N ALA A 78 -1.41 -1.42 -8.16
CA ALA A 78 -1.72 -1.16 -9.55
C ALA A 78 -3.16 -0.63 -9.75
N GLN A 79 -4.07 -0.95 -8.82
CA GLN A 79 -5.45 -0.44 -8.79
C GLN A 79 -5.61 0.86 -7.97
N GLY A 80 -4.50 1.45 -7.49
CA GLY A 80 -4.49 2.72 -6.76
C GLY A 80 -4.71 2.60 -5.25
N PHE A 81 -4.68 1.39 -4.68
CA PHE A 81 -4.77 1.22 -3.24
C PHE A 81 -3.44 1.57 -2.54
N ALA A 82 -3.55 2.11 -1.33
CA ALA A 82 -2.45 2.11 -0.37
C ALA A 82 -2.43 0.76 0.36
N THR A 83 -1.23 0.22 0.56
CA THR A 83 -1.05 -1.14 1.06
C THR A 83 0.09 -1.24 2.06
N SER A 84 0.03 -2.18 3.00
CA SER A 84 1.12 -2.41 3.95
C SER A 84 1.38 -3.92 4.09
N PHE A 85 2.67 -4.31 4.15
CA PHE A 85 3.07 -5.70 4.37
C PHE A 85 3.76 -5.83 5.73
N VAL A 86 3.12 -6.55 6.64
CA VAL A 86 3.61 -6.69 8.02
C VAL A 86 3.76 -8.16 8.36
N VAL A 87 4.95 -8.52 8.85
CA VAL A 87 5.23 -9.88 9.34
C VAL A 87 5.06 -9.90 10.84
N VAL A 88 4.07 -10.67 11.31
CA VAL A 88 3.82 -10.89 12.73
C VAL A 88 4.74 -12.01 13.22
N SER A 89 5.51 -11.75 14.27
CA SER A 89 6.34 -12.76 14.93
C SER A 89 6.55 -12.40 16.40
N ASP A 90 6.70 -13.41 17.27
CA ASP A 90 6.87 -13.17 18.71
C ASP A 90 8.14 -12.37 19.08
N ASN A 91 9.12 -12.36 18.18
CA ASN A 91 10.41 -11.70 18.38
C ASN A 91 10.44 -10.24 17.90
N ASP A 92 9.61 -9.86 16.92
CA ASP A 92 9.62 -8.52 16.32
C ASP A 92 8.30 -7.79 16.56
N LEU A 93 7.17 -8.39 16.16
CA LEU A 93 5.86 -7.76 16.23
C LEU A 93 4.82 -8.66 16.89
N ARG A 94 4.58 -8.39 18.17
CA ARG A 94 3.57 -9.10 18.97
C ARG A 94 2.18 -8.58 18.64
N PHE A 95 1.32 -9.46 18.12
CA PHE A 95 -0.02 -9.08 17.64
C PHE A 95 -0.93 -8.46 18.72
N HIS A 96 -0.71 -8.77 20.00
CA HIS A 96 -1.50 -8.19 21.10
C HIS A 96 -1.12 -6.74 21.44
N ARG A 97 0.01 -6.23 20.91
CA ARG A 97 0.43 -4.84 21.10
C ARG A 97 -0.03 -4.01 19.91
N PHE A 98 -1.28 -3.57 19.97
CA PHE A 98 -1.91 -2.85 18.87
C PHE A 98 -1.17 -1.57 18.47
N ASP A 99 -0.54 -0.87 19.42
CA ASP A 99 0.27 0.31 19.13
C ASP A 99 1.47 0.00 18.23
N ASP A 100 2.15 -1.12 18.50
CA ASP A 100 3.29 -1.56 17.69
C ASP A 100 2.83 -2.00 16.30
N VAL A 101 1.69 -2.71 16.22
CA VAL A 101 1.09 -3.13 14.94
C VAL A 101 0.70 -1.92 14.12
N TYR A 102 0.01 -0.94 14.71
CA TYR A 102 -0.40 0.28 14.04
C TYR A 102 0.80 1.08 13.52
N ARG A 103 1.81 1.30 14.38
CA ARG A 103 3.04 1.99 13.98
C ARG A 103 3.73 1.28 12.83
N LYS A 104 3.81 -0.05 12.88
CA LYS A 104 4.42 -0.86 11.81
C LYS A 104 3.63 -0.75 10.52
N VAL A 105 2.30 -0.84 10.57
CA VAL A 105 1.43 -0.69 9.39
C VAL A 105 1.65 0.66 8.72
N LEU A 106 1.67 1.75 9.48
CA LEU A 106 1.90 3.10 8.95
C LEU A 106 3.31 3.28 8.37
N THR A 107 4.32 2.74 9.04
CA THR A 107 5.72 2.84 8.59
C THR A 107 5.94 2.06 7.29
N GLU A 108 5.29 0.90 7.17
CA GLU A 108 5.34 0.02 6.00
C GLU A 108 4.31 0.37 4.92
N LEU A 109 3.56 1.46 5.09
CA LEU A 109 2.56 1.89 4.11
C LEU A 109 3.25 2.24 2.78
N GLY A 110 2.70 1.72 1.68
CA GLY A 110 3.21 1.89 0.34
C GLY A 110 2.10 2.16 -0.66
N THR A 111 2.42 2.88 -1.73
CA THR A 111 1.59 3.16 -2.89
C THR A 111 2.34 2.76 -4.16
N ALA A 112 1.69 2.85 -5.32
CA ALA A 112 2.35 2.61 -6.61
C ALA A 112 3.55 3.55 -6.87
N ALA A 113 3.53 4.76 -6.31
CA ALA A 113 4.61 5.74 -6.47
C ALA A 113 5.72 5.59 -5.43
N CYS A 114 5.35 5.20 -4.20
CA CYS A 114 6.28 5.06 -3.08
C CYS A 114 6.10 3.69 -2.42
N PRO A 115 6.97 2.69 -2.70
CA PRO A 115 6.75 1.32 -2.23
C PRO A 115 6.73 1.12 -0.71
N ARG A 116 7.37 2.01 0.07
CA ARG A 116 7.43 1.98 1.55
C ARG A 116 7.55 3.40 2.10
N GLY A 117 6.96 3.66 3.27
CA GLY A 117 7.01 4.98 3.91
C GLY A 117 6.15 6.04 3.20
N ALA A 118 5.13 5.62 2.45
CA ALA A 118 4.28 6.52 1.67
C ALA A 118 3.36 7.41 2.50
N PHE A 119 3.29 7.23 3.82
CA PHE A 119 2.38 7.99 4.67
C PHE A 119 2.64 9.50 4.61
N GLY A 120 3.92 9.93 4.66
CA GLY A 120 4.28 11.34 4.52
C GLY A 120 3.87 11.90 3.15
N ASP A 121 4.24 11.23 2.06
CA ASP A 121 3.87 11.63 0.68
C ASP A 121 2.35 11.70 0.48
N ILE A 122 1.57 10.81 1.12
CA ILE A 122 0.11 10.87 1.08
C ILE A 122 -0.41 12.14 1.78
N LEU A 123 0.11 12.44 2.97
CA LEU A 123 -0.28 13.64 3.74
C LEU A 123 0.10 14.92 2.99
N ASP A 124 1.33 15.00 2.49
CA ASP A 124 1.84 16.18 1.77
C ASP A 124 0.97 16.47 0.54
N ARG A 125 0.60 15.44 -0.24
CA ARG A 125 -0.29 15.60 -1.39
C ARG A 125 -1.72 15.97 -1.02
N TRP A 126 -2.19 15.54 0.15
CA TRP A 126 -3.51 15.93 0.62
C TRP A 126 -3.54 17.37 1.08
N ILE A 127 -2.52 17.81 1.83
CA ILE A 127 -2.35 19.21 2.25
C ILE A 127 -2.24 20.12 1.04
N GLY A 128 -1.37 19.78 0.07
CA GLY A 128 -1.24 20.57 -1.17
C GLY A 128 -2.55 20.70 -1.95
N LYS A 129 -3.38 19.64 -1.99
CA LYS A 129 -4.73 19.73 -2.61
C LYS A 129 -5.68 20.65 -1.86
N VAL A 130 -5.51 20.80 -0.54
CA VAL A 130 -6.32 21.72 0.27
C VAL A 130 -5.85 23.15 0.05
N GLU A 131 -4.54 23.38 0.01
CA GLU A 131 -3.93 24.66 -0.36
C GLU A 131 -4.40 25.12 -1.75
N ASP A 132 -4.27 24.26 -2.77
CA ASP A 132 -4.71 24.52 -4.15
C ASP A 132 -6.19 24.93 -4.23
N LYS A 133 -7.06 24.29 -3.43
CA LYS A 133 -8.49 24.60 -3.38
C LYS A 133 -8.76 25.97 -2.75
N LEU A 134 -8.01 26.34 -1.71
CA LEU A 134 -8.14 27.64 -1.06
C LEU A 134 -7.70 28.76 -2.01
N VAL A 135 -6.56 28.59 -2.68
CA VAL A 135 -6.08 29.53 -3.71
C VAL A 135 -7.10 29.66 -4.84
N ALA A 136 -7.64 28.54 -5.33
CA ALA A 136 -8.68 28.55 -6.36
C ALA A 136 -9.99 29.23 -5.91
N SER A 137 -10.27 29.29 -4.60
CA SER A 137 -11.41 30.01 -4.03
C SER A 137 -11.18 31.51 -3.85
N GLY A 138 -9.98 32.00 -4.20
CA GLY A 138 -9.60 33.42 -4.16
C GLY A 138 -8.86 33.84 -2.89
N GLU A 139 -8.42 32.90 -2.06
CA GLU A 139 -7.52 33.19 -0.94
C GLU A 139 -6.11 33.46 -1.46
N ASP A 140 -5.42 34.39 -0.80
CA ASP A 140 -4.04 34.75 -1.12
C ASP A 140 -3.08 33.81 -0.37
N GLU A 141 -2.24 33.09 -1.12
CA GLU A 141 -1.23 32.15 -0.61
C GLU A 141 -0.13 32.87 0.18
N GLU A 142 0.16 34.14 -0.15
CA GLU A 142 1.18 34.94 0.55
C GLU A 142 0.63 35.61 1.82
N ALA A 143 -0.68 35.46 2.10
CA ALA A 143 -1.27 36.04 3.29
C ALA A 143 -0.75 35.36 4.58
N PRO A 144 -0.46 36.14 5.63
CA PRO A 144 0.06 35.59 6.89
C PRO A 144 -0.93 34.68 7.63
N ASP A 145 -2.21 34.68 7.25
CA ASP A 145 -3.26 33.83 7.82
C ASP A 145 -3.58 32.59 6.97
N PHE A 146 -2.83 32.34 5.89
CA PHE A 146 -3.09 31.23 4.97
C PHE A 146 -2.94 29.86 5.64
N ASP A 147 -1.87 29.64 6.41
CA ASP A 147 -1.65 28.39 7.17
C ASP A 147 -2.81 28.07 8.14
N ASP A 148 -3.35 29.10 8.79
CA ASP A 148 -4.48 28.93 9.71
C ASP A 148 -5.78 28.58 8.95
N LYS A 149 -5.97 29.15 7.76
CA LYS A 149 -7.08 28.77 6.86
C LYS A 149 -6.94 27.33 6.36
N VAL A 150 -5.74 26.90 5.99
CA VAL A 150 -5.44 25.51 5.60
C VAL A 150 -5.77 24.56 6.76
N ARG A 151 -5.29 24.84 7.98
CA ARG A 151 -5.59 24.02 9.17
C ARG A 151 -7.09 23.91 9.42
N ARG A 152 -7.82 25.03 9.41
CA ARG A 152 -9.28 25.02 9.60
C ARG A 152 -9.96 24.14 8.56
N ARG A 153 -9.52 24.22 7.31
CA ARG A 153 -10.09 23.43 6.22
C ARG A 153 -9.78 21.93 6.35
N LEU A 154 -8.57 21.58 6.81
CA LEU A 154 -8.21 20.20 7.11
C LEU A 154 -9.08 19.61 8.23
N ASP A 155 -9.31 20.37 9.31
CA ASP A 155 -10.19 19.94 10.41
C ASP A 155 -11.64 19.73 9.94
N GLU A 156 -12.15 20.60 9.07
CA GLU A 156 -13.47 20.45 8.44
C GLU A 156 -13.56 19.18 7.57
N ASP A 157 -12.56 18.93 6.73
CA ASP A 157 -12.51 17.76 5.85
C ASP A 157 -12.35 16.45 6.65
N LEU A 158 -11.69 16.47 7.81
CA LEU A 158 -11.55 15.29 8.70
C LEU A 158 -12.82 14.98 9.51
N ALA A 159 -13.66 15.98 9.76
CA ALA A 159 -14.91 15.83 10.51
C ALA A 159 -16.10 15.36 9.65
N ALA A 160 -15.94 15.36 8.32
CA ALA A 160 -16.96 14.98 7.33
C ALA A 160 -16.93 13.48 7.00
#